data_AF-A0A2T0ZTG4-F1
#
_entry.id   AF-A0A2T0ZTG4-F1
#
_cell.length_a   1.000
_cell.length_b   1.000
_cell.length_c   1.000
_cell.angle_alpha   90.00
_cell.angle_beta   90.00
_cell.angle_gamma   90.00
#
_symmetry.space_group_name_H-M   'P 1'
#
loop_
_entity.id
_entity.type
_entity.pdbx_description
1 polymer ?
#
loop_
_entity_poly.entity_id
_entity_poly.type
_entity_poly.pdbx_seq_one_letter_code
_entity_poly.pdbx_strand_id
1 'polypeptide(L)'
;MLGYMRFTLDALPDRSWQALAFGEPWNGWATPIVARDVFSDVLNASGEPHRWAGDDLWLGTPAADLMPGETPDLWNRIEAEEAGTYALAALGWTFVAIPESAEPSHVAPCSNLPESLHQV
;
A
#
# COMPACT_ATOMS: atom_id res chain seq x y z
N MET A 1 20.33 -4.50 3.01
CA MET A 1 19.06 -4.18 2.32
C MET A 1 18.11 -3.68 3.39
N LEU A 2 17.43 -2.57 3.13
CA LEU A 2 16.37 -2.04 4.00
C LEU A 2 15.05 -2.51 3.37
N GLY A 3 14.31 -3.39 4.04
CA GLY A 3 13.27 -4.27 3.50
C GLY A 3 11.84 -3.74 3.58
N TYR A 4 11.62 -2.45 3.36
CA TYR A 4 10.33 -1.81 3.64
C TYR A 4 9.39 -1.82 2.43
N MET A 5 8.64 -2.92 2.28
CA MET A 5 7.65 -3.11 1.20
C MET A 5 6.23 -2.74 1.66
N ARG A 6 6.01 -1.49 2.09
CA ARG A 6 4.65 -0.96 2.37
C ARG A 6 4.31 0.22 1.47
N PHE A 7 3.03 0.44 1.24
CA PHE A 7 2.54 1.58 0.46
C PHE A 7 1.21 2.13 1.00
N THR A 8 0.90 3.38 0.65
CA THR A 8 -0.45 3.96 0.76
C THR A 8 -1.01 4.27 -0.63
N LEU A 9 -2.33 4.48 -0.69
CA LEU A 9 -2.97 5.25 -1.75
C LEU A 9 -3.05 6.70 -1.27
N ASP A 10 -2.79 7.68 -2.13
CA ASP A 10 -2.80 9.11 -1.73
C ASP A 10 -4.16 9.59 -1.20
N ALA A 11 -5.26 9.04 -1.73
CA ALA A 11 -6.62 9.26 -1.25
C ALA A 11 -6.91 8.62 0.14
N LEU A 12 -6.04 7.74 0.64
CA LEU A 12 -6.18 7.02 1.92
C LEU A 12 -4.85 7.04 2.71
N PRO A 13 -4.30 8.22 3.05
CA PRO A 13 -2.93 8.37 3.53
C PRO A 13 -2.69 7.73 4.91
N ASP A 14 -3.72 7.62 5.74
CA ASP A 14 -3.65 6.99 7.07
C ASP A 14 -3.69 5.45 7.02
N ARG A 15 -3.91 4.84 5.85
CA ARG A 15 -3.98 3.39 5.65
C ARG A 15 -2.83 2.90 4.78
N SER A 16 -2.21 1.80 5.19
CA SER A 16 -1.08 1.22 4.46
C SER A 16 -1.14 -0.30 4.35
N TRP A 17 -0.66 -0.79 3.21
CA TRP A 17 -0.71 -2.19 2.79
C TRP A 17 0.68 -2.76 2.57
N GLN A 18 0.76 -4.09 2.53
CA GLN A 18 1.99 -4.83 2.24
C GLN A 18 2.11 -5.09 0.74
N ALA A 19 3.19 -4.63 0.12
CA ALA A 19 3.57 -5.04 -1.22
C ALA A 19 4.42 -6.34 -1.17
N LEU A 20 4.41 -7.08 -2.27
CA LEU A 20 5.34 -8.19 -2.54
C LEU A 20 6.58 -7.69 -3.30
N ALA A 21 6.40 -6.66 -4.12
CA ALA A 21 7.44 -5.94 -4.85
C ALA A 21 6.91 -4.56 -5.29
N PHE A 22 7.79 -3.74 -5.86
CA PHE A 22 7.40 -2.59 -6.67
C PHE A 22 7.95 -2.77 -8.08
N GLY A 23 7.19 -2.36 -9.10
CA GLY A 23 7.65 -2.27 -10.48
C GLY A 23 8.44 -1.00 -10.75
N GLU A 24 8.59 -0.67 -12.03
CA GLU A 24 9.11 0.64 -12.44
C GLU A 24 8.14 1.77 -12.04
N PRO A 25 8.61 2.89 -11.45
CA PRO A 25 7.75 4.01 -11.07
C PRO A 25 7.03 4.66 -12.26
N TRP A 26 5.77 5.05 -12.08
CA TRP A 26 4.95 5.68 -13.13
C TRP A 26 4.63 7.12 -12.76
N ASN A 27 5.05 8.09 -13.60
CA ASN A 27 4.90 9.53 -13.35
C ASN A 27 5.42 10.01 -11.97
N GLY A 28 6.40 9.29 -11.39
CA GLY A 28 6.96 9.55 -10.06
C GLY A 28 6.26 8.83 -8.90
N TRP A 29 5.14 8.14 -9.16
CA TRP A 29 4.40 7.34 -8.18
C TRP A 29 4.92 5.91 -8.12
N ALA A 30 4.72 5.27 -6.96
CA ALA A 30 5.06 3.87 -6.78
C ALA A 30 4.09 2.95 -7.54
N THR A 31 4.56 1.77 -7.90
CA THR A 31 3.79 0.77 -8.65
C THR A 31 3.78 -0.56 -7.87
N PRO A 32 2.94 -0.68 -6.82
CA PRO A 32 2.93 -1.87 -5.97
C PRO A 32 2.52 -3.12 -6.75
N ILE A 33 3.20 -4.23 -6.49
CA ILE A 33 2.79 -5.58 -6.88
C ILE A 33 2.32 -6.29 -5.62
N VAL A 34 1.08 -6.79 -5.62
CA VAL A 34 0.40 -7.28 -4.40
C VAL A 34 -0.20 -8.67 -4.58
N ALA A 35 -0.50 -9.33 -3.46
CA ALA A 35 -1.34 -10.52 -3.42
C ALA A 35 -2.84 -10.16 -3.50
N ARG A 36 -3.66 -11.17 -3.83
CA ARG A 36 -5.11 -11.05 -4.05
C ARG A 36 -5.90 -10.51 -2.86
N ASP A 37 -5.52 -10.92 -1.65
CA ASP A 37 -6.11 -10.51 -0.37
C ASP A 37 -5.83 -9.02 -0.10
N VAL A 38 -4.57 -8.59 -0.28
CA VAL A 38 -4.17 -7.19 -0.18
C VAL A 38 -4.91 -6.34 -1.22
N PHE A 39 -5.01 -6.79 -2.48
CA PHE A 39 -5.74 -6.04 -3.50
C PHE A 39 -7.23 -5.91 -3.14
N SER A 40 -7.85 -7.00 -2.65
CA SER A 40 -9.22 -6.96 -2.16
C SER A 40 -9.38 -5.96 -1.01
N ASP A 41 -8.43 -5.87 -0.08
CA ASP A 41 -8.50 -4.91 1.03
C ASP A 41 -8.29 -3.45 0.58
N VAL A 42 -7.43 -3.19 -0.42
CA VAL A 42 -7.28 -1.87 -1.07
C VAL A 42 -8.62 -1.42 -1.68
N LEU A 43 -9.27 -2.28 -2.46
CA LEU A 43 -10.53 -1.97 -3.15
C LEU A 43 -11.70 -1.76 -2.18
N ASN A 44 -11.79 -2.59 -1.14
CA ASN A 44 -12.77 -2.40 -0.07
C ASN A 44 -12.53 -1.12 0.73
N ALA A 45 -11.29 -0.65 0.83
CA ALA A 45 -10.94 0.60 1.52
C ALA A 45 -11.21 1.84 0.66
N SER A 46 -10.98 1.78 -0.65
CA SER A 46 -11.33 2.87 -1.58
C SER A 46 -12.83 2.92 -1.88
N GLY A 47 -13.58 1.85 -1.55
CA GLY A 47 -15.03 1.76 -1.79
C GLY A 47 -15.38 1.46 -3.25
N GLU A 48 -14.41 1.05 -4.06
CA GLU A 48 -14.57 0.96 -5.51
C GLU A 48 -15.40 -0.26 -5.92
N PRO A 49 -16.32 -0.14 -6.90
CA PRO A 49 -17.17 -1.24 -7.32
C PRO A 49 -16.32 -2.33 -7.99
N HIS A 50 -16.28 -3.53 -7.41
CA HIS A 50 -15.45 -4.61 -7.92
C HIS A 50 -16.08 -5.98 -7.72
N ARG A 51 -15.68 -6.95 -8.54
CA ARG A 51 -16.04 -8.36 -8.40
C ARG A 51 -14.92 -9.27 -8.90
N TRP A 52 -14.83 -10.47 -8.34
CA TRP A 52 -13.87 -11.48 -8.76
C TRP A 52 -14.51 -12.53 -9.69
N ALA A 53 -13.77 -13.00 -10.69
CA ALA A 53 -14.17 -14.10 -11.58
C ALA A 53 -12.99 -15.05 -11.79
N GLY A 54 -12.97 -16.18 -11.06
CA GLY A 54 -11.74 -16.99 -10.95
C GLY A 54 -10.68 -16.18 -10.20
N ASP A 55 -9.51 -16.00 -10.82
CA ASP A 55 -8.44 -15.11 -10.35
C ASP A 55 -8.41 -13.74 -11.06
N ASP A 56 -9.31 -13.49 -12.00
CA ASP A 56 -9.45 -12.14 -12.59
C ASP A 56 -10.25 -11.22 -11.66
N LEU A 57 -9.76 -9.99 -11.52
CA LEU A 57 -10.55 -8.89 -11.00
C LEU A 57 -11.34 -8.23 -12.14
N TRP A 58 -12.57 -7.84 -11.86
CA TRP A 58 -13.34 -6.91 -12.68
C TRP A 58 -13.65 -5.67 -11.86
N LEU A 59 -13.07 -4.55 -12.25
CA LEU A 59 -13.29 -3.23 -11.65
C LEU A 59 -14.36 -2.48 -12.45
N GLY A 60 -15.35 -1.92 -11.78
CA GLY A 60 -16.44 -1.18 -12.42
C GLY A 60 -16.07 0.26 -12.78
N THR A 61 -17.00 0.98 -13.41
CA THR A 61 -17.11 2.44 -13.38
C THR A 61 -16.87 2.98 -11.95
N PRO A 62 -15.98 3.98 -11.73
CA PRO A 62 -15.56 4.40 -10.40
C PRO A 62 -16.70 4.88 -9.50
N ALA A 63 -16.56 4.67 -8.18
CA ALA A 63 -17.54 5.09 -7.17
C ALA A 63 -17.84 6.61 -7.20
N ALA A 64 -16.87 7.42 -7.62
CA ALA A 64 -17.01 8.88 -7.73
C ALA A 64 -17.84 9.34 -8.95
N ASP A 65 -17.98 8.49 -9.97
CA ASP A 65 -18.71 8.80 -11.21
C ASP A 65 -20.18 8.31 -11.18
N LEU A 66 -20.56 7.50 -10.17
CA LEU A 66 -21.88 6.89 -10.05
C LEU A 66 -22.87 7.73 -9.23
N MET A 67 -24.11 7.81 -9.70
CA MET A 67 -25.21 8.43 -8.94
C MET A 67 -25.69 7.52 -7.79
N PRO A 68 -26.29 8.06 -6.71
CA PRO A 68 -26.80 7.26 -5.60
C PRO A 68 -27.86 6.24 -6.04
N GLY A 69 -27.51 4.95 -5.93
CA GLY A 69 -28.36 3.82 -6.36
C GLY A 69 -28.11 3.32 -7.78
N GLU A 70 -27.15 3.91 -8.50
CA GLU A 70 -26.66 3.43 -9.79
C GLU A 70 -25.71 2.22 -9.63
N THR A 71 -25.48 1.48 -10.71
CA THR A 71 -24.58 0.31 -10.74
C THR A 71 -23.65 0.41 -11.94
N PRO A 72 -22.38 -0.02 -11.84
CA PRO A 72 -21.43 0.09 -12.95
C PRO A 72 -21.92 -0.56 -14.25
N ASP A 73 -21.97 0.26 -15.29
CA ASP A 73 -22.29 -0.11 -16.67
C ASP A 73 -21.06 -0.69 -17.39
N LEU A 74 -19.88 -0.12 -17.13
CA LEU A 74 -18.59 -0.59 -17.62
C LEU A 74 -17.86 -1.43 -16.57
N TRP A 75 -17.09 -2.41 -17.04
CA TRP A 75 -16.30 -3.32 -16.21
C TRP A 75 -14.97 -3.64 -16.91
N ASN A 76 -13.86 -3.19 -16.32
CA ASN A 76 -12.51 -3.42 -16.79
C ASN A 76 -11.92 -4.68 -16.13
N ARG A 77 -11.43 -5.62 -16.95
CA ARG A 77 -10.71 -6.81 -16.47
C ARG A 77 -9.29 -6.42 -16.08
N ILE A 78 -8.87 -6.81 -14.88
CA ILE A 78 -7.48 -6.73 -14.40
C ILE A 78 -7.06 -8.18 -14.13
N GLU A 79 -6.16 -8.66 -14.99
CA GLU A 79 -5.69 -10.04 -15.00
C GLU A 79 -4.64 -10.25 -13.90
N ALA A 80 -4.60 -11.44 -13.32
CA ALA A 80 -3.51 -11.84 -12.43
C ALA A 80 -2.24 -12.11 -13.26
N GLU A 81 -1.09 -11.65 -12.76
CA GLU A 81 0.22 -12.03 -13.28
C GLU A 81 0.58 -13.47 -12.88
N GLU A 82 1.69 -13.99 -13.42
CA GLU A 82 2.22 -15.29 -13.02
C GLU A 82 2.40 -15.37 -11.49
N ALA A 83 2.06 -16.53 -10.90
CA ALA A 83 1.94 -16.77 -9.46
C ALA A 83 0.79 -16.01 -8.73
N GLY A 84 -0.14 -15.37 -9.43
CA GLY A 84 -1.38 -14.85 -8.84
C GLY A 84 -1.24 -13.49 -8.15
N THR A 85 -0.30 -12.67 -8.61
CA THR A 85 -0.05 -11.30 -8.14
C THR A 85 -0.68 -10.26 -9.06
N TYR A 86 -0.78 -9.02 -8.61
CA TYR A 86 -1.41 -7.93 -9.36
C TYR A 86 -0.53 -6.68 -9.30
N ALA A 87 -0.08 -6.18 -10.46
CA ALA A 87 0.60 -4.90 -10.56
C ALA A 87 -0.42 -3.76 -10.58
N LEU A 88 -0.52 -3.03 -9.46
CA LEU A 88 -1.51 -1.95 -9.28
C LEU A 88 -1.28 -0.74 -10.19
N ALA A 89 -0.15 -0.69 -10.90
CA ALA A 89 0.12 0.28 -11.97
C ALA A 89 -0.98 0.32 -13.05
N ALA A 90 -1.62 -0.83 -13.33
CA ALA A 90 -2.70 -0.93 -14.32
C ALA A 90 -3.96 -0.12 -13.97
N LEU A 91 -4.11 0.32 -12.72
CA LEU A 91 -5.21 1.17 -12.27
C LEU A 91 -5.05 2.65 -12.68
N GLY A 92 -3.83 3.09 -13.00
CA GLY A 92 -3.50 4.52 -13.17
C GLY A 92 -3.57 5.34 -11.86
N TRP A 93 -3.64 4.67 -10.70
CA TRP A 93 -3.75 5.28 -9.37
C TRP A 93 -2.39 5.73 -8.80
N THR A 94 -2.49 6.59 -7.79
CA THR A 94 -1.39 7.37 -7.19
C THR A 94 -0.93 6.78 -5.86
N PHE A 95 -0.03 5.79 -5.92
CA PHE A 95 0.50 5.11 -4.73
C PHE A 95 1.81 5.74 -4.22
N VAL A 96 1.96 5.80 -2.90
CA VAL A 96 3.19 6.27 -2.23
C VAL A 96 3.85 5.08 -1.54
N ALA A 97 5.09 4.77 -1.91
CA ALA A 97 5.89 3.80 -1.17
C ALA A 97 6.29 4.37 0.20
N ILE A 98 6.04 3.59 1.26
CA ILE A 98 6.48 3.92 2.62
C ILE A 98 7.90 3.36 2.80
N PRO A 99 8.95 4.21 2.87
CA PRO A 99 10.24 3.76 3.34
C PRO A 99 10.12 3.33 4.81
N GLU A 100 11.03 2.47 5.28
CA GLU A 100 11.04 2.11 6.69
C GLU A 100 11.28 3.41 7.49
N SER A 101 10.49 3.58 8.56
CA SER A 101 11.08 4.05 9.80
C SER A 101 12.15 3.04 10.20
N ALA A 102 13.40 3.28 9.79
CA ALA A 102 14.55 2.68 10.47
C ALA A 102 14.37 3.04 11.94
N GLU A 103 14.12 2.04 12.80
CA GLU A 103 13.71 2.32 14.17
C GLU A 103 14.73 3.25 14.83
N PRO A 104 14.28 4.25 15.60
CA PRO A 104 15.20 5.12 16.33
C PRO A 104 16.01 4.22 17.26
N SER A 105 17.27 3.99 16.89
CA SER A 105 18.19 3.12 17.62
C SER A 105 18.04 3.42 19.10
N HIS A 106 17.68 2.40 19.88
CA HIS A 106 17.51 2.56 21.32
C HIS A 106 18.89 2.90 21.91
N VAL A 107 19.18 4.20 22.00
CA VAL A 107 20.41 4.73 22.58
C VAL A 107 20.38 4.30 24.04
N ALA A 108 21.07 3.19 24.31
CA ALA A 108 21.24 2.67 25.65
C ALA A 108 21.75 3.82 26.54
N PRO A 109 21.20 4.02 27.75
CA PRO A 109 21.58 5.13 28.62
C PRO A 109 23.00 4.94 29.16
N CYS A 110 23.99 5.25 28.32
CA CYS A 110 25.40 5.31 28.64
C CYS A 110 25.67 6.51 29.56
N SER A 111 25.44 6.33 30.86
CA SER A 111 26.55 6.32 31.84
C SER A 111 26.04 6.06 33.26
N ASN A 112 26.52 4.98 33.87
CA ASN A 112 26.68 4.97 35.32
C ASN A 112 27.82 5.93 35.67
N LEU A 113 27.52 7.04 36.35
CA LEU A 113 28.54 7.82 37.05
C LEU A 113 28.46 7.46 38.54
N PRO A 114 29.52 6.90 39.15
CA PRO A 114 29.57 6.69 40.59
C PRO A 114 29.77 8.05 41.27
N GLU A 115 28.72 8.59 41.89
CA GLU A 115 28.79 9.86 42.62
C GLU A 115 29.56 9.66 43.93
N SER A 116 30.84 10.07 43.96
CA SER A 116 31.71 9.97 45.14
C SER A 116 32.92 10.90 45.07
N LEU A 117 33.00 11.82 46.04
CA LEU A 117 34.18 12.64 46.42
C LEU A 117 34.56 13.72 45.37
N HIS A 118 34.70 15.02 45.68
CA HIS A 118 35.35 15.61 46.86
C HIS A 118 34.74 16.96 47.31
N GLN A 119 34.71 17.17 48.63
CA GLN A 119 35.05 18.39 49.39
C GLN A 119 34.71 19.80 48.84
N VAL A 120 34.04 20.60 49.69
CA VAL A 120 34.77 21.50 50.63
C VAL A 120 34.18 21.32 52.03
#